data_AF-A0A8T5DRY1-F1
#
_entry.id   AF-A0A8T5DRY1-F1
#
_cell.length_a   1.000
_cell.length_b   1.000
_cell.length_c   1.000
_cell.angle_alpha   90.00
_cell.angle_beta   90.00
_cell.angle_gamma   90.00
#
_symmetry.space_group_name_H-M   'P 1'
#
loop_
_entity.id
_entity.type
_entity.pdbx_description
1 polymer ?
#
loop_
_entity_poly.entity_id
_entity_poly.type
_entity_poly.pdbx_seq_one_letter_code
_entity_poly.pdbx_strand_id
1 'polypeptide(L)'
;MKFLSLITRIGLLGLGMILVSVLSADEVWDKSVDSEPTTNALADIMLNEWALPLLILGVLMSVAMIGAAYLVRDERRENLLWEFGGEEE
;
A
#
# COMPACT_ATOMS: atom_id res chain seq x y z
N MET A 1 -6.10 12.59 -19.97
CA MET A 1 -5.62 11.31 -19.38
C MET A 1 -4.13 11.08 -19.56
N LYS A 2 -3.57 11.12 -20.78
CA LYS A 2 -2.12 10.87 -21.02
C LYS A 2 -1.18 11.83 -20.27
N PHE A 3 -1.51 13.12 -20.24
CA PHE A 3 -0.72 14.13 -19.55
C PHE A 3 -0.68 13.92 -18.03
N LEU A 4 -1.84 13.65 -17.43
CA LEU A 4 -1.93 13.33 -16.00
C LEU A 4 -1.15 12.04 -15.66
N SER A 5 -1.26 11.00 -16.50
CA SER A 5 -0.46 9.78 -16.35
C SER A 5 1.05 10.03 -16.42
N LEU A 6 1.50 10.91 -17.32
CA LEU A 6 2.90 11.27 -17.44
C LEU A 6 3.41 11.99 -16.18
N ILE A 7 2.62 12.95 -15.66
CA ILE A 7 2.94 13.64 -14.41
C ILE A 7 3.03 12.66 -13.25
N THR A 8 2.07 11.73 -13.12
CA THR A 8 2.10 10.72 -12.05
C THR A 8 3.34 9.83 -12.15
N ARG A 9 3.73 9.40 -13.36
CA ARG A 9 4.94 8.58 -13.58
C ARG A 9 6.22 9.33 -13.22
N ILE A 10 6.34 10.59 -13.63
CA ILE A 10 7.49 11.44 -13.28
C ILE A 10 7.52 11.69 -11.77
N GLY A 11 6.37 11.95 -11.16
CA GLY A 11 6.24 12.13 -9.71
C GLY A 11 6.65 10.88 -8.93
N LEU A 12 6.24 9.69 -9.39
CA LEU A 12 6.66 8.41 -8.79
C LEU A 12 8.17 8.18 -8.92
N LEU A 13 8.76 8.48 -10.09
CA LEU A 13 10.21 8.40 -10.29
C LEU A 13 10.96 9.38 -9.37
N GLY A 14 10.48 10.63 -9.28
CA GLY A 14 11.04 11.65 -8.39
C GLY A 14 10.95 11.24 -6.92
N LEU A 15 9.81 10.71 -6.49
CA LEU A 15 9.62 10.21 -5.13
C LEU A 15 10.56 9.03 -4.84
N GLY A 16 10.73 8.10 -5.80
CA GLY A 16 11.70 7.02 -5.69
C GLY A 16 13.13 7.51 -5.52
N MET A 17 13.54 8.52 -6.29
CA MET A 17 14.88 9.13 -6.17
C MET A 17 15.08 9.81 -4.82
N ILE A 18 14.07 10.52 -4.32
CA ILE A 18 14.11 11.14 -2.98
C ILE A 18 14.26 10.07 -1.90
N LEU A 19 13.47 9.00 -1.96
CA LEU A 19 13.59 7.89 -1.00
C LEU A 19 14.98 7.26 -1.02
N VAL A 20 15.54 6.99 -2.20
CA VAL A 20 16.90 6.46 -2.31
C VAL A 20 17.91 7.42 -1.70
N SER A 21 17.77 8.74 -1.94
CA SER A 21 18.70 9.73 -1.38
C SER A 21 18.66 9.79 0.14
N VAL A 22 17.46 9.75 0.75
CA VAL A 22 17.29 9.75 2.21
C VAL A 22 17.81 8.45 2.80
N LEU A 23 17.46 7.30 2.22
CA LEU A 23 17.87 6.00 2.74
C LEU A 23 19.37 5.74 2.58
N SER A 24 20.03 6.39 1.62
CA SER A 24 21.47 6.26 1.40
C SER A 24 22.29 7.27 2.21
N ALA A 25 21.65 8.17 2.95
CA ALA A 25 22.34 9.14 3.79
C ALA A 25 22.99 8.46 4.99
N ASP A 26 24.29 8.70 5.20
CA ASP A 26 25.09 8.09 6.25
C ASP A 26 24.52 8.36 7.66
N GLU A 27 23.99 9.57 7.87
CA GLU A 27 23.33 10.00 9.11
C GLU A 27 22.17 9.10 9.58
N VAL A 28 21.51 8.39 8.64
CA VAL A 28 20.40 7.47 8.96
C VAL A 28 20.93 6.20 9.62
N TRP A 29 22.17 5.82 9.33
CA TRP A 29 22.77 4.56 9.77
C TRP A 29 23.90 4.73 10.80
N ASP A 30 24.39 5.95 10.99
CA ASP A 30 25.50 6.29 11.90
C ASP A 30 25.21 5.96 13.38
N LYS A 31 23.93 5.84 13.75
CA LYS A 31 23.55 5.48 15.13
C LYS A 31 23.48 3.97 15.32
N SER A 32 24.50 3.42 15.97
CA SER A 32 24.41 2.08 16.56
C SER A 32 23.32 2.06 17.63
N VAL A 33 22.37 1.13 17.51
CA VAL A 33 21.32 0.95 18.52
C VAL A 33 21.88 0.08 19.63
N ASP A 34 22.12 0.67 20.81
CA ASP A 34 22.69 -0.04 21.97
C ASP A 34 21.71 -1.02 22.65
N SER A 35 20.44 -0.99 22.27
CA SER A 35 19.37 -1.81 22.88
C SER A 35 18.40 -2.36 21.84
N GLU A 36 18.02 -3.63 21.96
CA GLU A 36 16.98 -4.22 21.12
C GLU A 36 15.64 -3.48 21.30
N PRO A 37 14.91 -3.21 20.20
CA PRO A 37 13.61 -2.57 20.29
C PRO A 37 12.64 -3.47 21.07
N THR A 38 12.09 -2.94 22.15
CA THR A 38 11.07 -3.65 22.94
C THR A 38 9.70 -3.49 22.29
N THR A 39 8.78 -4.44 22.54
CA THR A 39 7.39 -4.33 22.07
C THR A 39 6.71 -3.04 22.52
N ASN A 40 7.02 -2.57 23.74
CA ASN A 40 6.49 -1.31 24.27
C ASN A 40 7.03 -0.10 23.50
N ALA A 41 8.33 -0.07 23.21
CA ALA A 41 8.94 1.00 22.41
C ALA A 41 8.39 1.01 20.98
N LEU A 42 8.19 -0.16 20.38
CA LEU A 42 7.58 -0.25 19.04
C LEU A 42 6.14 0.26 19.06
N ALA A 43 5.34 -0.11 20.06
CA ALA A 43 3.96 0.35 20.17
C ALA A 43 3.88 1.87 20.33
N ASP A 44 4.75 2.46 21.14
CA ASP A 44 4.84 3.91 21.33
C ASP A 44 5.18 4.62 20.01
N ILE A 45 6.22 4.18 19.31
CA ILE A 45 6.63 4.75 18.02
C ILE A 45 5.50 4.62 16.97
N MET A 46 4.85 3.45 16.88
CA MET A 46 3.81 3.20 15.89
C MET A 46 2.51 3.95 16.16
N LEU A 47 2.10 4.05 17.43
CA LEU A 47 0.80 4.62 17.80
C LEU A 47 0.86 6.12 18.14
N ASN A 48 2.05 6.67 18.42
CA ASN A 48 2.23 8.10 18.68
C ASN A 48 2.97 8.79 17.52
N GLU A 49 4.24 8.44 17.27
CA GLU A 49 5.05 9.13 16.26
C GLU A 49 4.57 8.86 14.82
N TRP A 50 4.23 7.61 14.52
CA TRP A 50 3.81 7.15 13.20
C TRP A 50 2.30 6.96 13.06
N ALA A 51 1.51 7.50 13.98
CA ALA A 51 0.07 7.30 14.05
C ALA A 51 -0.65 7.65 12.74
N LEU A 52 -0.29 8.79 12.13
CA LEU A 52 -0.94 9.27 10.91
C LEU A 52 -0.57 8.40 9.68
N PRO A 53 0.71 8.12 9.39
CA PRO A 53 1.08 7.14 8.36
C PRO A 53 0.42 5.77 8.57
N LEU A 54 0.37 5.27 9.81
CA LEU A 54 -0.25 3.98 10.13
C LEU A 54 -1.76 3.98 9.83
N LEU A 55 -2.46 5.07 10.16
CA LEU A 55 -3.87 5.24 9.82
C LEU A 55 -4.09 5.22 8.30
N ILE A 56 -3.28 5.97 7.55
CA ILE A 56 -3.35 6.02 6.08
C ILE A 56 -3.13 4.62 5.50
N LEU A 57 -2.15 3.87 6.01
CA LEU A 57 -1.91 2.49 5.60
C LEU A 57 -3.13 1.59 5.87
N GLY A 58 -3.75 1.72 7.04
CA GLY A 58 -4.97 0.98 7.39
C GLY A 58 -6.14 1.27 6.45
N VAL A 59 -6.31 2.54 6.04
CA VAL A 59 -7.31 2.92 5.04
C VAL A 59 -6.99 2.30 3.67
N LEU A 60 -5.73 2.37 3.23
CA LEU A 60 -5.28 1.77 1.97
C LEU A 60 -5.51 0.26 1.95
N MET A 61 -5.17 -0.44 3.03
CA MET A 61 -5.44 -1.87 3.18
C MET A 61 -6.95 -2.16 3.15
N SER A 62 -7.77 -1.33 3.77
CA SER A 62 -9.23 -1.48 3.74
C SER A 62 -9.78 -1.37 2.32
N VAL A 63 -9.31 -0.38 1.55
CA VAL A 63 -9.68 -0.22 0.13
C VAL A 63 -9.22 -1.41 -0.70
N ALA A 64 -8.02 -1.93 -0.45
CA ALA A 64 -7.52 -3.12 -1.14
C ALA A 64 -8.39 -4.36 -0.85
N MET A 65 -8.80 -4.58 0.39
CA MET A 65 -9.70 -5.69 0.77
C MET A 65 -11.07 -5.57 0.10
N ILE A 66 -11.64 -4.36 0.07
CA ILE A 66 -12.90 -4.09 -0.64
C ILE A 66 -12.74 -4.41 -2.13
N GLY A 67 -11.68 -3.90 -2.77
CA GLY A 67 -11.41 -4.16 -4.18
C GLY A 67 -11.29 -5.65 -4.50
N ALA A 68 -10.54 -6.41 -3.69
CA ALA A 68 -10.41 -7.85 -3.85
C ALA A 68 -11.76 -8.59 -3.73
N ALA A 69 -12.60 -8.19 -2.78
CA ALA A 69 -13.94 -8.78 -2.63
C ALA A 69 -14.84 -8.50 -3.84
N TYR A 70 -14.76 -7.29 -4.41
CA TYR A 70 -15.50 -6.93 -5.62
C TYR A 70 -15.05 -7.75 -6.83
N LEU A 71 -13.74 -7.95 -7.02
CA LEU A 71 -13.22 -8.77 -8.12
C LEU A 71 -13.74 -10.21 -8.05
N VAL A 72 -13.66 -10.85 -6.89
CA VAL A 72 -14.17 -12.23 -6.70
C VAL A 72 -15.69 -12.30 -6.89
N ARG A 73 -16.43 -11.28 -6.43
CA ARG A 73 -17.88 -11.21 -6.62
C ARG A 73 -18.22 -11.10 -8.11
N ASP A 74 -17.49 -10.27 -8.84
CA ASP A 74 -17.73 -10.04 -10.25
C ASP A 74 -17.39 -11.30 -11.07
N GLU A 75 -16.30 -12.01 -10.75
CA GLU A 75 -15.98 -13.34 -11.31
C GLU A 75 -17.09 -14.37 -11.03
N ARG A 76 -17.59 -14.44 -9.79
CA ARG A 76 -18.70 -15.36 -9.43
C ARG A 76 -19.98 -15.04 -10.19
N ARG A 77 -20.26 -13.75 -10.40
CA ARG A 77 -21.46 -13.32 -11.15
C ARG A 77 -21.34 -13.68 -12.62
N GLU A 78 -20.17 -13.52 -13.22
CA GLU A 78 -19.91 -13.95 -14.60
C GLU A 78 -20.07 -15.48 -14.75
N ASN A 79 -19.55 -16.25 -13.81
CA ASN A 79 -19.70 -17.71 -13.83
C ASN A 79 -21.17 -18.15 -13.76
N LEU A 80 -21.98 -17.51 -12.91
CA LEU A 80 -23.43 -17.79 -12.83
C LEU A 80 -24.16 -17.45 -14.15
N LEU A 81 -23.81 -16.33 -14.78
CA LEU A 81 -24.40 -15.95 -16.06
C LEU A 81 -24.04 -16.94 -17.18
N TRP A 82 -22.83 -17.50 -17.15
CA TRP A 82 -22.43 -18.58 -18.05
C TRP A 82 -23.24 -19.86 -17.82
N GLU A 83 -23.46 -20.25 -16.55
CA GLU A 83 -24.28 -21.42 -16.20
C GLU A 83 -25.74 -21.28 -16.66
N PHE A 84 -26.36 -20.10 -16.51
CA PHE A 84 -27.74 -19.88 -16.96
C PHE A 84 -27.88 -19.60 -18.47
N GLY A 85 -26.85 -19.03 -19.11
CA GLY A 85 -26.86 -18.68 -20.54
C GLY A 85 -26.48 -19.83 -21.48
N GLY A 86 -25.94 -20.94 -20.94
CA GLY A 86 -25.55 -22.12 -21.72
C GLY A 86 -26.69 -23.11 -22.04
N GLU A 87 -27.92 -22.85 -21.58
CA GLU A 87 -29.08 -23.73 -21.81
C GLU A 87 -29.93 -23.36 -23.04
N GLU A 88 -29.53 -22.36 -23.85
CA GLU A 88 -30.25 -21.92 -25.06
C GLU A 88 -29.67 -22.41 -26.40
N GLU A 89 -28.86 -23.48 -26.42
CA GLU A 89 -28.54 -24.24 -27.66
C GLU A 89 -29.08 -25.68 -27.65
#